data_AF-A0A973JCL7-F1
#
_entry.id   AF-A0A973JCL7-F1
#
_cell.length_a   1.000
_cell.length_b   1.000
_cell.length_c   1.000
_cell.angle_alpha   90.00
_cell.angle_beta   90.00
_cell.angle_gamma   90.00
#
_symmetry.space_group_name_H-M   'P 1'
#
loop_
_entity.id
_entity.type
_entity.pdbx_description
1 polymer ?
#
loop_
_entity_poly.entity_id
_entity_poly.type
_entity_poly.pdbx_seq_one_letter_code
_entity_poly.pdbx_strand_id
1 'polypeptide(L)'
;VVRSNSLAAMENVALWHERDISHSSVERIIMPDSTIALCYMLRTFSDTLDTLLVYPERMEENFNTSYGLTTSQTLLLALTAKGLTREEAYKLVQRNAMQSWETKVHLRDLVLKDEELQRHITPEEINELFSIENIMKKLKTSVDIIFERNGL
;
A
#
# COMPACT_ATOMS: atom_id res chain seq x y z
N VAL A 1 -20.00 17.29 2.65
CA VAL A 1 -21.46 17.09 2.48
C VAL A 1 -21.89 15.73 3.03
N VAL A 2 -21.67 14.61 2.33
CA VAL A 2 -22.16 13.27 2.76
C VAL A 2 -21.80 12.89 4.20
N ARG A 3 -20.52 13.03 4.61
CA ARG A 3 -20.08 12.78 5.99
C ARG A 3 -20.73 13.71 7.03
N SER A 4 -21.03 14.96 6.67
CA SER A 4 -21.69 15.89 7.58
C SER A 4 -23.17 15.50 7.75
N ASN A 5 -23.82 15.16 6.64
CA ASN A 5 -25.21 14.73 6.62
C ASN A 5 -25.41 13.40 7.36
N SER A 6 -24.42 12.50 7.39
CA SER A 6 -24.51 11.27 8.18
C SER A 6 -24.56 11.53 9.69
N LEU A 7 -23.90 12.58 10.18
CA LEU A 7 -24.01 12.96 11.60
C LEU A 7 -25.43 13.44 11.91
N ALA A 8 -25.99 14.32 11.07
CA ALA A 8 -27.37 14.75 11.20
C ALA A 8 -28.35 13.57 11.14
N ALA A 9 -28.11 12.58 10.25
CA ALA A 9 -28.91 11.37 10.19
C ALA A 9 -28.84 10.54 11.49
N MET A 10 -27.66 10.39 12.08
CA MET A 10 -27.46 9.64 13.33
C MET A 10 -28.15 10.29 14.53
N GLU A 11 -28.08 11.63 14.64
CA GLU A 11 -28.79 12.38 15.68
C GLU A 11 -30.32 12.34 15.47
N ASN A 12 -30.76 12.27 14.21
CA ASN A 12 -32.17 12.23 13.83
C ASN A 12 -32.82 10.82 13.97
N VAL A 13 -32.17 9.89 14.67
CA VAL A 13 -32.70 8.54 14.96
C VAL A 13 -33.57 8.51 16.22
N ALA A 14 -33.24 9.32 17.23
CA ALA A 14 -33.86 9.25 18.55
C ALA A 14 -35.32 9.77 18.50
N LEU A 15 -36.29 8.86 18.49
CA LEU A 15 -37.72 9.21 18.42
C LEU A 15 -38.31 9.46 19.82
N TRP A 16 -39.16 10.48 19.92
CA TRP A 16 -40.11 10.61 21.02
C TRP A 16 -41.41 9.90 20.62
N HIS A 17 -41.75 8.84 21.35
CA HIS A 17 -42.97 8.03 21.10
C HIS A 17 -43.03 7.46 19.66
N GLU A 18 -44.21 7.35 19.07
CA GLU A 18 -44.45 6.63 17.80
C GLU A 18 -44.18 7.49 16.55
N ARG A 19 -44.13 8.82 16.66
CA ARG A 19 -43.82 9.72 15.53
C ARG A 19 -43.37 11.11 16.01
N ASP A 20 -42.21 11.53 15.51
CA ASP A 20 -41.77 12.92 15.56
C ASP A 20 -41.78 13.53 14.15
N ILE A 21 -42.53 14.62 13.97
CA ILE A 21 -42.64 15.33 12.67
C ILE A 21 -41.38 16.18 12.40
N SER A 22 -40.66 16.61 13.44
CA SER A 22 -39.45 17.43 13.31
C SER A 22 -38.33 16.69 12.57
N HIS A 23 -38.24 15.37 12.74
CA HIS A 23 -37.30 14.52 12.03
C HIS A 23 -37.45 14.60 10.50
N SER A 24 -38.70 14.73 10.03
CA SER A 24 -38.98 14.84 8.59
C SER A 24 -38.32 16.09 7.98
N SER A 25 -38.15 17.17 8.75
CA SER A 25 -37.50 18.39 8.25
C SER A 25 -36.01 18.18 7.96
N VAL A 26 -35.31 17.46 8.84
CA VAL A 26 -33.90 17.10 8.67
C VAL A 26 -33.75 16.15 7.49
N GLU A 27 -34.57 15.09 7.43
CA GLU A 27 -34.53 14.08 6.36
C GLU A 27 -34.71 14.68 4.97
N ARG A 28 -35.66 15.62 4.81
CA ARG A 28 -35.92 16.29 3.52
C ARG A 28 -34.76 17.12 3.00
N ILE A 29 -33.83 17.52 3.86
CA ILE A 29 -32.61 18.22 3.46
C ILE A 29 -31.48 17.20 3.23
N ILE A 30 -31.22 16.36 4.22
CA ILE A 30 -30.02 15.53 4.19
C ILE A 30 -30.12 14.37 3.19
N MET A 31 -31.31 13.83 2.92
CA MET A 31 -31.47 12.68 2.02
C MET A 31 -31.25 13.08 0.54
N PRO A 32 -31.91 14.12 -0.01
CA PRO A 32 -31.66 14.52 -1.40
C PRO A 32 -30.21 14.96 -1.62
N ASP A 33 -29.67 15.79 -0.72
CA ASP A 33 -28.30 16.31 -0.86
C ASP A 33 -27.26 15.19 -0.83
N SER A 34 -27.41 14.23 0.08
CA SER A 34 -26.46 13.12 0.20
C SER A 34 -26.53 12.16 -0.99
N THR A 35 -27.73 11.85 -1.47
CA THR A 35 -27.92 10.90 -2.59
C THR A 35 -27.51 11.51 -3.93
N ILE A 36 -27.80 12.79 -4.17
CA ILE A 36 -27.31 13.53 -5.36
C ILE A 36 -25.79 13.60 -5.34
N ALA A 37 -25.19 13.99 -4.20
CA ALA A 37 -23.74 14.05 -4.08
C ALA A 37 -23.08 12.68 -4.28
N LEU A 38 -23.65 11.61 -3.70
CA LEU A 38 -23.15 10.25 -3.88
C LEU A 38 -23.24 9.79 -5.33
N CYS A 39 -24.37 10.03 -5.99
CA CYS A 39 -24.56 9.70 -7.40
C CYS A 39 -23.50 10.40 -8.27
N TYR A 40 -23.27 11.70 -8.04
CA TYR A 40 -22.24 12.46 -8.74
C TYR A 40 -20.83 11.92 -8.48
N MET A 41 -20.49 11.60 -7.22
CA MET A 41 -19.18 11.04 -6.87
C MET A 41 -18.93 9.69 -7.57
N LEU A 42 -19.92 8.80 -7.57
CA LEU A 42 -19.82 7.49 -8.22
C LEU A 42 -19.65 7.62 -9.73
N ARG A 43 -20.42 8.51 -10.38
CA ARG A 43 -20.30 8.75 -11.82
C ARG A 43 -18.92 9.32 -12.18
N THR A 44 -18.49 10.35 -11.46
CA THR A 44 -17.17 10.97 -11.68
C THR A 44 -16.04 9.95 -11.46
N PHE A 45 -16.16 9.10 -10.45
CA PHE A 45 -15.18 8.06 -10.17
C PHE A 45 -15.14 7.00 -11.27
N SER A 46 -16.30 6.54 -11.77
CA SER A 46 -16.38 5.63 -12.93
C SER A 46 -15.69 6.22 -14.15
N ASP A 47 -16.05 7.46 -14.52
CA ASP A 47 -15.48 8.14 -15.69
C ASP A 47 -13.95 8.31 -15.55
N THR A 48 -13.47 8.58 -14.33
CA THR A 48 -12.04 8.69 -14.03
C THR A 48 -11.33 7.35 -14.17
N LEU A 49 -11.91 6.26 -13.67
CA LEU A 49 -11.32 4.92 -13.80
C LEU A 49 -11.27 4.47 -15.26
N ASP A 50 -12.32 4.73 -16.04
CA ASP A 50 -12.41 4.36 -17.46
C ASP A 50 -11.36 5.09 -18.32
N THR A 51 -10.96 6.29 -17.90
CA THR A 51 -10.00 7.15 -18.63
C THR A 51 -8.62 7.23 -17.97
N LEU A 52 -8.37 6.43 -16.94
CA LEU A 52 -7.13 6.48 -16.18
C LEU A 52 -5.93 6.06 -17.04
N LEU A 53 -5.01 6.99 -17.26
CA LEU A 53 -3.74 6.72 -17.94
C LEU A 53 -2.67 6.30 -16.92
N VAL A 54 -2.10 5.11 -17.11
CA VAL A 54 -0.99 4.59 -16.32
C VAL A 54 0.30 4.73 -17.11
N TYR A 55 1.38 5.15 -16.45
CA TYR A 55 2.71 5.35 -17.05
C TYR A 55 3.72 4.39 -16.40
N PRO A 56 3.85 3.13 -16.89
CA PRO A 56 4.67 2.11 -16.27
C PRO A 56 6.15 2.51 -16.15
N GLU A 57 6.72 3.13 -17.19
CA GLU A 57 8.11 3.59 -17.19
C GLU A 57 8.38 4.57 -16.04
N ARG A 58 7.47 5.53 -15.83
CA ARG A 58 7.59 6.49 -14.74
C ARG A 58 7.41 5.84 -13.36
N MET A 59 6.57 4.82 -13.26
CA MET A 59 6.42 4.04 -12.02
C MET A 59 7.72 3.30 -11.68
N GLU A 60 8.35 2.68 -12.67
CA GLU A 60 9.62 1.98 -12.51
C GLU A 60 10.76 2.94 -12.13
N GLU A 61 10.87 4.09 -12.81
CA GLU A 61 11.82 5.15 -12.45
C GLU A 61 11.66 5.60 -10.99
N ASN A 62 10.43 5.90 -10.56
CA ASN A 62 10.15 6.34 -9.20
C ASN A 62 10.49 5.25 -8.18
N PHE A 63 10.19 3.99 -8.48
CA PHE A 63 10.53 2.86 -7.62
C PHE A 63 12.05 2.73 -7.45
N ASN A 64 12.78 2.81 -8.56
CA ASN A 64 14.24 2.68 -8.59
C ASN A 64 14.98 3.92 -8.05
N THR A 65 14.29 5.05 -7.85
CA THR A 65 14.88 6.28 -7.26
C THR A 65 15.38 6.05 -5.83
N SER A 66 14.87 5.03 -5.15
CA SER A 66 15.34 4.61 -3.84
C SER A 66 16.61 3.75 -3.89
N TYR A 67 17.18 3.48 -5.06
CA TYR A 67 18.37 2.61 -5.24
C TYR A 67 18.19 1.22 -4.60
N GLY A 68 16.98 0.67 -4.61
CA GLY A 68 16.68 -0.66 -4.06
C GLY A 68 16.48 -0.67 -2.54
N LEU A 69 16.36 0.47 -1.86
CA LEU A 69 16.15 0.51 -0.40
C LEU A 69 14.82 -0.11 0.04
N THR A 70 13.82 -0.15 -0.84
CA THR A 70 12.52 -0.81 -0.58
C THR A 70 12.66 -2.31 -0.29
N THR A 71 13.73 -2.96 -0.74
CA THR A 71 13.99 -4.38 -0.50
C THR A 71 14.84 -4.66 0.76
N SER A 72 15.29 -3.60 1.46
CA SER A 72 16.09 -3.75 2.69
C SER A 72 15.38 -4.57 3.77
N GLN A 73 14.06 -4.40 3.90
CA GLN A 73 13.25 -5.20 4.83
C GLN A 73 13.23 -6.69 4.43
N THR A 74 13.16 -7.00 3.14
CA THR A 74 13.18 -8.37 2.64
C THR A 74 14.49 -9.05 2.98
N LEU A 75 15.62 -8.35 2.81
CA LEU A 75 16.94 -8.84 3.22
C LEU A 75 17.03 -9.06 4.74
N LEU A 76 16.54 -8.12 5.55
CA LEU A 76 16.51 -8.25 7.00
C LEU A 76 15.74 -9.50 7.43
N LEU A 77 14.55 -9.72 6.85
CA LEU A 77 13.74 -10.89 7.17
C LEU A 77 14.43 -12.19 6.77
N ALA A 78 15.08 -12.23 5.60
CA ALA A 78 15.83 -13.40 5.17
C ALA A 78 16.99 -13.74 6.13
N LEU A 79 17.74 -12.73 6.59
CA LEU A 79 18.81 -12.92 7.58
C LEU A 79 18.27 -13.43 8.92
N THR A 80 17.15 -12.89 9.40
CA THR A 80 16.52 -13.39 10.63
C THR A 80 16.01 -14.81 10.49
N ALA A 81 15.48 -15.19 9.31
CA ALA A 81 15.05 -16.56 9.02
C ALA A 81 16.23 -17.55 8.99
N LYS A 82 17.45 -17.07 8.74
CA LYS A 82 18.70 -17.84 8.80
C LYS A 82 19.34 -17.90 10.19
N GLY A 83 18.67 -17.35 11.21
CA GLY A 83 19.07 -17.50 12.61
C GLY A 83 19.81 -16.32 13.22
N LEU A 84 20.00 -15.22 12.49
CA LEU A 84 20.51 -13.97 13.09
C LEU A 84 19.44 -13.37 14.01
N THR A 85 19.90 -12.74 15.09
CA THR A 85 18.99 -11.88 15.85
C THR A 85 18.57 -10.69 15.00
N ARG A 86 17.38 -10.14 15.31
CA ARG A 86 16.87 -8.96 14.59
C ARG A 86 17.82 -7.76 14.69
N GLU A 87 18.53 -7.62 15.81
CA GLU A 87 19.49 -6.54 16.01
C GLU A 87 20.73 -6.70 15.11
N GLU A 88 21.29 -7.90 15.02
CA GLU A 88 22.43 -8.20 14.13
C GLU A 88 22.03 -8.00 12.66
N ALA A 89 20.90 -8.57 12.23
CA ALA A 89 20.40 -8.40 10.88
C ALA A 89 20.14 -6.92 10.55
N TYR A 90 19.59 -6.16 11.50
CA TYR A 90 19.35 -4.73 11.33
C TYR A 90 20.67 -3.97 11.14
N LYS A 91 21.70 -4.22 11.94
CA LYS A 91 23.01 -3.55 11.80
C LYS A 91 23.64 -3.80 10.42
N LEU A 92 23.64 -5.04 9.95
CA LEU A 92 24.20 -5.42 8.64
C LEU A 92 23.46 -4.75 7.48
N VAL A 93 22.13 -4.80 7.50
CA VAL A 93 21.29 -4.21 6.45
C VAL A 93 21.37 -2.69 6.48
N GLN A 94 21.30 -2.07 7.66
CA GLN A 94 21.30 -0.62 7.82
C GLN A 94 22.59 -0.01 7.28
N ARG A 95 23.75 -0.61 7.57
CA ARG A 95 25.05 -0.14 7.05
C ARG A 95 25.04 -0.02 5.53
N ASN A 96 24.62 -1.09 4.85
CA ASN A 96 24.55 -1.13 3.39
C ASN A 96 23.46 -0.21 2.82
N ALA A 97 22.32 -0.10 3.51
CA ALA A 97 21.24 0.80 3.13
C ALA A 97 21.67 2.28 3.22
N MET A 98 22.35 2.68 4.29
CA MET A 98 22.87 4.05 4.42
C MET A 98 23.90 4.36 3.33
N GLN A 99 24.83 3.43 3.09
CA GLN A 99 25.82 3.58 2.02
C GLN A 99 25.17 3.66 0.64
N SER A 100 24.13 2.86 0.36
CA SER A 100 23.36 2.91 -0.90
C SER A 100 22.77 4.30 -1.12
N TRP A 101 22.18 4.88 -0.08
CA TRP A 101 21.58 6.20 -0.13
C TRP A 101 22.62 7.31 -0.38
N GLU A 102 23.72 7.31 0.35
CA GLU A 102 24.78 8.33 0.25
C GLU A 102 25.50 8.26 -1.10
N THR A 103 25.78 7.06 -1.58
CA THR A 103 26.57 6.84 -2.80
C THR A 103 25.72 6.75 -4.07
N LYS A 104 24.39 6.68 -3.94
CA LYS A 104 23.45 6.46 -5.05
C LYS A 104 23.75 5.17 -5.84
N VAL A 105 24.30 4.18 -5.15
CA VAL A 105 24.58 2.85 -5.69
C VAL A 105 23.48 1.91 -5.25
N HIS A 106 23.05 1.02 -6.13
CA HIS A 106 21.97 0.09 -5.84
C HIS A 106 22.34 -0.84 -4.66
N LEU A 107 21.43 -0.97 -3.68
CA LEU A 107 21.65 -1.73 -2.44
C LEU A 107 22.11 -3.17 -2.72
N ARG A 108 21.53 -3.83 -3.73
CA ARG A 108 21.93 -5.19 -4.15
C ARG A 108 23.43 -5.28 -4.42
N ASP A 109 24.00 -4.30 -5.11
CA ASP A 109 25.39 -4.35 -5.56
C ASP A 109 26.37 -4.10 -4.40
N LEU A 110 25.93 -3.37 -3.36
CA LEU A 110 26.68 -3.22 -2.11
C LEU A 110 26.62 -4.49 -1.27
N VAL A 111 25.43 -5.09 -1.14
CA VAL A 111 25.23 -6.35 -0.41
C VAL A 111 26.03 -7.50 -1.05
N LEU A 112 26.10 -7.56 -2.39
CA LEU A 112 26.91 -8.53 -3.12
C LEU A 112 28.42 -8.36 -2.89
N LYS A 113 28.88 -7.22 -2.35
CA LYS A 113 30.29 -6.96 -2.04
C LYS A 113 30.61 -7.05 -0.55
N ASP A 114 29.60 -7.25 0.29
CA ASP A 114 29.77 -7.30 1.74
C ASP A 114 30.09 -8.74 2.18
N GLU A 115 31.36 -8.97 2.52
CA GLU A 115 31.86 -10.28 2.98
C GLU A 115 31.15 -10.79 4.25
N GLU A 116 30.67 -9.89 5.12
CA GLU A 116 29.97 -10.25 6.35
C GLU A 116 28.58 -10.79 6.03
N LEU A 117 27.87 -10.15 5.09
CA LEU A 117 26.57 -10.65 4.59
C LEU A 117 26.73 -11.95 3.81
N GLN A 118 27.76 -12.09 2.99
CA GLN A 118 28.02 -13.31 2.22
C GLN A 118 28.25 -14.56 3.08
N ARG A 119 28.64 -14.42 4.35
CA ARG A 119 28.74 -15.54 5.30
C ARG A 119 27.38 -16.16 5.64
N HIS A 120 26.29 -15.41 5.45
CA HIS A 120 24.95 -15.82 5.83
C HIS A 120 24.05 -16.08 4.62
N ILE A 121 24.25 -15.37 3.52
CA ILE A 121 23.40 -15.45 2.33
C ILE A 121 24.23 -15.51 1.05
N THR A 122 23.87 -16.39 0.12
CA THR A 122 24.64 -16.56 -1.13
C THR A 122 24.31 -15.47 -2.15
N PRO A 123 25.19 -15.24 -3.15
CA PRO A 123 24.90 -14.32 -4.25
C PRO A 123 23.60 -14.65 -5.00
N GLU A 124 23.27 -15.93 -5.19
CA GLU A 124 22.05 -16.39 -5.84
C GLU A 124 20.81 -16.00 -5.03
N GLU A 125 20.85 -16.26 -3.71
CA GLU A 125 19.78 -15.88 -2.80
C GLU A 125 19.60 -14.35 -2.77
N ILE A 126 20.69 -13.59 -2.75
CA ILE A 126 20.63 -12.11 -2.84
C ILE A 126 19.94 -11.69 -4.14
N ASN A 127 20.31 -12.26 -5.29
CA ASN A 127 19.68 -11.91 -6.56
C ASN A 127 18.18 -12.26 -6.57
N GLU A 128 17.80 -13.41 -6.00
CA GLU A 128 16.40 -13.81 -5.88
C GLU A 128 15.61 -12.85 -4.98
N LEU A 129 16.14 -12.48 -3.81
CA LEU A 129 15.46 -11.58 -2.87
C LEU A 129 15.17 -10.20 -3.48
N PHE A 130 16.06 -9.73 -4.36
CA PHE A 130 15.96 -8.45 -5.05
C PHE A 130 15.23 -8.53 -6.41
N SER A 131 14.75 -9.71 -6.81
CA SER A 131 14.01 -9.88 -8.07
C SER A 131 12.61 -9.24 -8.00
N ILE A 132 12.14 -8.74 -9.14
CA ILE A 132 10.78 -8.19 -9.28
C ILE A 132 9.75 -9.27 -8.96
N GLU A 133 9.99 -10.52 -9.38
CA GLU A 133 9.13 -11.66 -9.11
C GLU A 133 8.91 -11.84 -7.61
N ASN A 134 9.98 -11.82 -6.82
CA ASN A 134 9.90 -11.98 -5.37
C ASN A 134 9.19 -10.78 -4.70
N ILE A 135 9.51 -9.56 -5.13
CA ILE A 135 8.86 -8.32 -4.63
C ILE A 135 7.36 -8.34 -4.90
N MET A 136 6.95 -8.77 -6.10
CA MET A 136 5.57 -8.73 -6.57
C MET A 136 4.74 -9.95 -6.18
N LYS A 137 5.37 -11.05 -5.74
CA LYS A 137 4.70 -12.33 -5.45
C LYS A 137 3.45 -12.18 -4.57
N LYS A 138 3.59 -11.50 -3.43
CA LYS A 138 2.48 -11.30 -2.48
C LYS A 138 1.38 -10.41 -3.05
N LEU A 139 1.76 -9.41 -3.84
CA LEU A 139 0.80 -8.49 -4.47
C LEU A 139 -0.03 -9.24 -5.52
N LYS A 140 0.60 -10.05 -6.38
CA LYS A 140 -0.09 -10.89 -7.38
C LYS A 140 -1.14 -11.77 -6.73
N THR A 141 -0.76 -12.54 -5.71
CA THR A 141 -1.70 -13.40 -4.97
C THR A 141 -2.87 -12.61 -4.37
N SER A 142 -2.61 -11.41 -3.85
CA SER A 142 -3.66 -10.58 -3.25
C SER A 142 -4.62 -10.03 -4.31
N VAL A 143 -4.10 -9.65 -5.49
CA VAL A 143 -4.92 -9.25 -6.63
C VAL A 143 -5.78 -10.42 -7.11
N ASP A 144 -5.20 -11.61 -7.28
CA ASP A 144 -5.94 -12.80 -7.71
C ASP A 144 -7.11 -13.11 -6.77
N ILE A 145 -6.89 -13.05 -5.45
CA ILE A 145 -7.95 -13.26 -4.44
C ILE A 145 -9.08 -12.23 -4.57
N ILE A 146 -8.76 -10.98 -4.87
CA ILE A 146 -9.77 -9.92 -5.02
C ILE A 146 -10.61 -10.19 -6.28
N PHE A 147 -9.99 -10.58 -7.39
CA PHE A 147 -10.69 -10.84 -8.65
C PHE A 147 -11.60 -12.08 -8.52
N GLU A 148 -11.08 -13.17 -7.96
CA GLU A 148 -11.85 -14.40 -7.72
C GLU A 148 -13.09 -14.13 -6.87
N ARG A 149 -12.96 -13.33 -5.80
CA ARG A 149 -14.09 -12.95 -4.94
C ARG A 149 -15.18 -12.15 -5.66
N ASN A 150 -14.84 -11.45 -6.73
CA ASN A 150 -15.77 -10.67 -7.53
C ASN A 150 -16.24 -11.42 -8.80
N GLY A 151 -15.89 -12.71 -8.93
CA GLY A 151 -16.29 -13.54 -10.07
C GLY A 151 -15.57 -13.22 -11.37
N LEU A 152 -14.37 -12.64 -11.29
CA LEU A 152 -13.48 -12.33 -12.41
C LEU A 152 -12.25 -13.24 -12.43
#